data_AF-A0A2E8BCE5-F1
#
_entry.id   AF-A0A2E8BCE5-F1
#
_cell.length_a   1.000
_cell.length_b   1.000
_cell.length_c   1.000
_cell.angle_alpha   90.00
_cell.angle_beta   90.00
_cell.angle_gamma   90.00
#
_symmetry.space_group_name_H-M   'P 1'
#
loop_
_entity.id
_entity.type
_entity.pdbx_description
1 polymer ?
#
loop_
_entity_poly.entity_id
_entity_poly.type
_entity_poly.pdbx_seq_one_letter_code
_entity_poly.pdbx_strand_id
1 'polypeptide(L)'
;MASTIQTAIARLKHKDVRQRRRAVRVLFDSNAHESVEAFSQFLNSKDVWFRNKAIEAYRRWAPEHAPHLLEHLALQNEIDGQRCVAAVLDKVKDSKFAANLARLLLDCGDVVVVRRAVNQLISTQEATETELRRFQTSKDHAIRAYAAINNEDAEELILALQDPHPDVRWQAATSLMLMDLNSEQNQQLQNAIEHDDALWKLAIPIALEHNRPNLSELMTSKNNSKRRFLVQTLRDVVSDADDPRLRTLIDGNGTSLVARWLVGRNDPKSDELRNELLFDERVDSIDKSRLLERLLHRQGEPAIQELASKLLDSSNDDLVLSAAQNLYTA
;
A
#
# COMPACT_ATOMS: atom_id res chain seq x y z
N MET A 1 -9.44 -46.00 8.34
CA MET A 1 -8.99 -44.72 7.77
C MET A 1 -7.81 -44.93 6.81
N ALA A 2 -6.67 -45.49 7.23
CA ALA A 2 -5.55 -45.76 6.31
C ALA A 2 -5.89 -46.79 5.20
N SER A 3 -6.58 -47.89 5.54
CA SER A 3 -7.03 -48.91 4.57
C SER A 3 -8.02 -48.37 3.53
N THR A 4 -8.85 -47.40 3.90
CA THR A 4 -9.81 -46.74 3.00
C THR A 4 -9.12 -45.75 2.05
N ILE A 5 -8.02 -45.13 2.47
CA ILE A 5 -7.22 -44.23 1.64
C ILE A 5 -6.42 -45.02 0.60
N GLN A 6 -5.71 -46.09 1.02
CA GLN A 6 -4.94 -46.93 0.09
C GLN A 6 -5.82 -47.58 -0.99
N THR A 7 -7.01 -48.05 -0.61
CA THR A 7 -7.99 -48.58 -1.57
C THR A 7 -8.52 -47.51 -2.52
N ALA A 8 -8.69 -46.26 -2.05
CA ALA A 8 -9.05 -45.14 -2.92
C ALA A 8 -7.91 -44.78 -3.89
N ILE A 9 -6.65 -44.75 -3.43
CA ILE A 9 -5.47 -44.54 -4.29
C ILE A 9 -5.42 -45.60 -5.40
N ALA A 10 -5.57 -46.89 -5.04
CA ALA A 10 -5.58 -47.98 -6.03
C ALA A 10 -6.72 -47.81 -7.06
N ARG A 11 -7.90 -47.36 -6.62
CA ARG A 11 -9.07 -47.12 -7.48
C ARG A 11 -8.90 -45.95 -8.44
N LEU A 12 -7.90 -45.07 -8.27
CA LEU A 12 -7.60 -44.05 -9.27
C LEU A 12 -7.16 -44.66 -10.62
N LYS A 13 -6.60 -45.88 -10.63
CA LYS A 13 -6.22 -46.60 -11.87
C LYS A 13 -7.32 -47.48 -12.43
N HIS A 14 -8.52 -47.46 -11.84
CA HIS A 14 -9.62 -48.33 -12.25
C HIS A 14 -10.14 -47.99 -13.65
N LYS A 15 -10.58 -49.00 -14.43
CA LYS A 15 -11.09 -48.80 -15.81
C LYS A 15 -12.38 -47.96 -15.85
N ASP A 16 -13.31 -48.22 -14.94
CA ASP A 16 -14.57 -47.46 -14.80
C ASP A 16 -14.33 -46.04 -14.23
N VAL A 17 -14.77 -45.04 -15.00
CA VAL A 17 -14.75 -43.61 -14.65
C VAL A 17 -15.48 -43.33 -13.34
N ARG A 18 -16.62 -43.99 -13.09
CA ARG A 18 -17.42 -43.74 -11.87
C ARG A 18 -16.65 -44.12 -10.61
N GLN A 19 -15.92 -45.24 -10.67
CA GLN A 19 -15.05 -45.69 -9.58
C GLN A 19 -13.89 -44.73 -9.35
N ARG A 20 -13.25 -44.23 -10.42
CA ARG A 20 -12.20 -43.20 -10.30
C ARG A 20 -12.72 -41.91 -9.68
N ARG A 21 -13.89 -41.40 -10.11
CA ARG A 21 -14.49 -40.19 -9.53
C ARG A 21 -14.84 -40.36 -8.05
N ARG A 22 -15.35 -41.54 -7.66
CA ARG A 22 -15.63 -41.86 -6.25
C ARG A 22 -14.34 -41.90 -5.42
N ALA A 23 -13.28 -42.49 -5.96
CA ALA A 23 -11.97 -42.49 -5.31
C ALA A 23 -11.42 -41.09 -5.09
N VAL A 24 -11.47 -40.22 -6.12
CA VAL A 24 -11.08 -38.81 -5.98
C VAL A 24 -11.86 -38.12 -4.86
N ARG A 25 -13.18 -38.24 -4.81
CA ARG A 25 -13.98 -37.63 -3.71
C ARG A 25 -13.53 -38.11 -2.33
N VAL A 26 -13.38 -39.42 -2.15
CA VAL A 26 -12.93 -39.99 -0.86
C VAL A 26 -11.58 -39.41 -0.43
N LEU A 27 -10.63 -39.26 -1.35
CA LEU A 27 -9.30 -38.70 -1.05
C LEU A 27 -9.38 -37.23 -0.65
N PHE A 28 -10.23 -36.44 -1.33
CA PHE A 28 -10.44 -35.02 -0.99
C PHE A 28 -11.19 -34.83 0.33
N ASP A 29 -12.25 -35.61 0.57
CA ASP A 29 -13.06 -35.56 1.79
C ASP A 29 -12.24 -35.96 3.02
N SER A 30 -11.31 -36.91 2.85
CA SER A 30 -10.42 -37.40 3.91
C SER A 30 -9.13 -36.58 4.06
N ASN A 31 -8.94 -35.51 3.25
CA ASN A 31 -7.72 -34.70 3.20
C ASN A 31 -6.42 -35.54 3.07
N ALA A 32 -6.45 -36.56 2.21
CA ALA A 32 -5.38 -37.56 2.12
C ALA A 32 -4.16 -37.05 1.31
N HIS A 33 -3.29 -36.28 1.93
CA HIS A 33 -2.10 -35.69 1.30
C HIS A 33 -1.10 -36.73 0.74
N GLU A 34 -1.06 -37.95 1.29
CA GLU A 34 -0.25 -39.06 0.78
C GLU A 34 -0.62 -39.46 -0.66
N SER A 35 -1.79 -39.04 -1.15
CA SER A 35 -2.28 -39.40 -2.48
C SER A 35 -1.85 -38.48 -3.61
N VAL A 36 -1.17 -37.36 -3.33
CA VAL A 36 -0.82 -36.33 -4.34
C VAL A 36 -0.13 -36.93 -5.56
N GLU A 37 0.88 -37.77 -5.33
CA GLU A 37 1.66 -38.38 -6.41
C GLU A 37 0.80 -39.25 -7.33
N ALA A 38 -0.25 -39.88 -6.78
CA ALA A 38 -1.18 -40.70 -7.54
C ALA A 38 -2.08 -39.88 -8.51
N PHE A 39 -2.14 -38.56 -8.35
CA PHE A 39 -2.83 -37.67 -9.29
C PHE A 39 -1.99 -37.29 -10.52
N SER A 40 -0.68 -37.60 -10.55
CA SER A 40 0.21 -37.31 -11.69
C SER A 40 -0.33 -37.82 -13.03
N GLN A 41 -0.92 -39.02 -13.05
CA GLN A 41 -1.53 -39.63 -14.24
C GLN A 41 -2.71 -38.84 -14.82
N PHE A 42 -3.31 -37.93 -14.03
CA PHE A 42 -4.48 -37.15 -14.43
C PHE A 42 -4.14 -35.75 -14.91
N LEU A 43 -2.90 -35.27 -14.72
CA LEU A 43 -2.46 -33.97 -15.20
C LEU A 43 -2.70 -33.83 -16.70
N ASN A 44 -2.41 -34.89 -17.47
CA ASN A 44 -2.54 -34.88 -18.92
C ASN A 44 -3.80 -35.63 -19.39
N SER A 45 -4.81 -35.74 -18.53
CA SER A 45 -6.05 -36.43 -18.86
C SER A 45 -6.85 -35.67 -19.91
N LYS A 46 -7.45 -36.42 -20.86
CA LYS A 46 -8.44 -35.88 -21.82
C LYS A 46 -9.71 -35.37 -21.12
N ASP A 47 -10.07 -35.97 -19.98
CA ASP A 47 -11.23 -35.53 -19.19
C ASP A 47 -10.82 -34.34 -18.31
N VAL A 48 -11.38 -33.17 -18.63
CA VAL A 48 -11.16 -31.89 -17.93
C VAL A 48 -11.44 -32.00 -16.43
N TRP A 49 -12.41 -32.82 -16.02
CA TRP A 49 -12.73 -33.00 -14.60
C TRP A 49 -11.57 -33.63 -13.83
N PHE A 50 -10.90 -34.63 -14.40
CA PHE A 50 -9.75 -35.27 -13.76
C PHE A 50 -8.53 -34.36 -13.77
N ARG A 51 -8.30 -33.63 -14.85
CA ARG A 51 -7.20 -32.65 -14.93
C ARG A 51 -7.34 -31.56 -13.88
N ASN A 52 -8.52 -30.95 -13.76
CA ASN A 52 -8.78 -29.93 -12.74
C ASN A 52 -8.61 -30.48 -11.32
N LYS A 53 -9.06 -31.72 -11.06
CA LYS A 53 -8.87 -32.36 -9.75
C LYS A 53 -7.42 -32.71 -9.44
N ALA A 54 -6.63 -33.05 -10.45
CA ALA A 54 -5.19 -33.24 -10.28
C ALA A 54 -4.52 -31.92 -9.89
N ILE A 55 -4.78 -30.85 -10.63
CA ILE A 55 -4.26 -29.51 -10.32
C ILE A 55 -4.71 -29.04 -8.92
N GLU A 56 -5.96 -29.30 -8.53
CA GLU A 56 -6.46 -28.97 -7.19
C GLU A 56 -5.76 -29.77 -6.08
N ALA A 57 -5.49 -31.06 -6.30
CA ALA A 57 -4.76 -31.90 -5.35
C ALA A 57 -3.33 -31.39 -5.16
N TYR A 58 -2.65 -31.05 -6.25
CA TYR A 58 -1.31 -30.44 -6.20
C TYR A 58 -1.36 -29.09 -5.48
N ARG A 59 -2.30 -28.21 -5.81
CA ARG A 59 -2.45 -26.91 -5.15
C ARG A 59 -2.65 -27.02 -3.64
N ARG A 60 -3.41 -28.03 -3.20
CA ARG A 60 -3.83 -28.18 -1.81
C ARG A 60 -2.78 -28.85 -0.93
N TRP A 61 -2.08 -29.86 -1.46
CA TRP A 61 -1.27 -30.75 -0.63
C TRP A 61 0.22 -30.75 -0.99
N ALA A 62 0.59 -30.48 -2.25
CA ALA A 62 1.99 -30.50 -2.66
C ALA A 62 2.88 -29.47 -1.94
N PRO A 63 2.46 -28.20 -1.69
CA PRO A 63 3.33 -27.20 -1.09
C PRO A 63 3.88 -27.59 0.28
N GLU A 64 3.09 -28.32 1.07
CA GLU A 64 3.47 -28.73 2.42
C GLU A 64 4.05 -30.15 2.50
N HIS A 65 3.55 -31.08 1.69
CA HIS A 65 3.84 -32.51 1.86
C HIS A 65 4.68 -33.12 0.75
N ALA A 66 4.64 -32.55 -0.46
CA ALA A 66 5.38 -33.08 -1.61
C ALA A 66 5.82 -31.95 -2.56
N PRO A 67 6.62 -30.98 -2.08
CA PRO A 67 6.95 -29.78 -2.85
C PRO A 67 7.78 -30.09 -4.11
N HIS A 68 8.60 -31.15 -4.08
CA HIS A 68 9.35 -31.65 -5.23
C HIS A 68 8.47 -31.96 -6.46
N LEU A 69 7.19 -32.31 -6.27
CA LEU A 69 6.27 -32.58 -7.38
C LEU A 69 5.91 -31.31 -8.18
N LEU A 70 6.07 -30.12 -7.58
CA LEU A 70 5.83 -28.85 -8.24
C LEU A 70 6.92 -28.51 -9.26
N GLU A 71 8.14 -29.02 -9.10
CA GLU A 71 9.24 -28.81 -10.04
C GLU A 71 8.91 -29.41 -11.41
N HIS A 72 8.40 -30.65 -11.41
CA HIS A 72 7.93 -31.30 -12.62
C HIS A 72 6.82 -30.50 -13.31
N LEU A 73 5.87 -29.96 -12.55
CA LEU A 73 4.80 -29.11 -13.10
C LEU A 73 5.30 -27.79 -13.68
N ALA A 74 6.36 -27.22 -13.12
CA ALA A 74 6.95 -25.97 -13.61
C ALA A 74 7.69 -26.19 -14.94
N LEU A 75 8.40 -27.32 -15.07
CA LEU A 75 9.19 -27.70 -16.25
C LEU A 75 8.31 -28.19 -17.41
N GLN A 76 7.14 -28.75 -17.12
CA GLN A 76 6.17 -29.04 -18.17
C GLN A 76 5.71 -27.71 -18.77
N ASN A 77 5.91 -27.52 -20.09
CA ASN A 77 5.46 -26.34 -20.85
C ASN A 77 3.92 -26.24 -20.98
N GLU A 78 3.19 -26.66 -19.95
CA GLU A 78 1.75 -26.63 -19.84
C GLU A 78 1.34 -25.46 -18.93
N ILE A 79 0.59 -24.53 -19.49
CA ILE A 79 0.19 -23.28 -18.82
C ILE A 79 -0.59 -23.56 -17.53
N ASP A 80 -1.46 -24.59 -17.50
CA ASP A 80 -2.26 -24.93 -16.32
C ASP A 80 -1.37 -25.43 -15.15
N GLY A 81 -0.32 -26.19 -15.46
CA GLY A 81 0.68 -26.64 -14.48
C GLY A 81 1.49 -25.47 -13.93
N GLN A 82 2.01 -24.62 -14.81
CA GLN A 82 2.77 -23.43 -14.44
C GLN A 82 1.94 -22.44 -13.61
N ARG A 83 0.65 -22.24 -13.95
CA ARG A 83 -0.31 -21.47 -13.14
C ARG A 83 -0.56 -22.09 -11.77
N CYS A 84 -0.59 -23.42 -11.70
CA CYS A 84 -0.71 -24.12 -10.42
C CYS A 84 0.49 -23.83 -9.52
N VAL A 85 1.71 -24.00 -10.05
CA VAL A 85 2.95 -23.74 -9.31
C VAL A 85 3.00 -22.28 -8.86
N ALA A 86 2.77 -21.33 -9.78
CA ALA A 86 2.74 -19.90 -9.47
C ALA A 86 1.71 -19.53 -8.40
N ALA A 87 0.62 -20.30 -8.26
CA ALA A 87 -0.43 -20.05 -7.27
C ALA A 87 -0.16 -20.62 -5.88
N VAL A 88 0.94 -21.34 -5.71
CA VAL A 88 1.30 -21.95 -4.42
C VAL A 88 2.71 -21.64 -3.96
N LEU A 89 3.45 -20.77 -4.67
CA LEU A 89 4.79 -20.35 -4.29
C LEU A 89 4.83 -19.80 -2.86
N ASP A 90 3.81 -19.03 -2.48
CA ASP A 90 3.61 -18.44 -1.15
C ASP A 90 3.35 -19.48 -0.04
N LYS A 91 2.91 -20.69 -0.40
CA LYS A 91 2.57 -21.79 0.53
C LYS A 91 3.71 -22.77 0.73
N VAL A 92 4.78 -22.67 -0.07
CA VAL A 92 5.96 -23.53 0.07
C VAL A 92 6.76 -23.05 1.28
N LYS A 93 6.98 -23.92 2.26
CA LYS A 93 7.66 -23.57 3.52
C LYS A 93 9.13 -23.22 3.35
N ASP A 94 9.80 -23.84 2.38
CA ASP A 94 11.21 -23.57 2.07
C ASP A 94 11.32 -22.43 1.05
N SER A 95 11.75 -21.27 1.52
CA SER A 95 11.96 -20.05 0.70
C SER A 95 12.89 -20.30 -0.49
N LYS A 96 13.99 -21.04 -0.28
CA LYS A 96 14.98 -21.30 -1.34
C LYS A 96 14.41 -22.21 -2.41
N PHE A 97 13.65 -23.23 -1.99
CA PHE A 97 12.96 -24.10 -2.93
C PHE A 97 11.86 -23.34 -3.70
N ALA A 98 11.09 -22.48 -3.03
CA ALA A 98 10.11 -21.61 -3.67
C ALA A 98 10.76 -20.66 -4.69
N ALA A 99 11.94 -20.10 -4.37
CA ALA A 99 12.72 -19.28 -5.29
C ALA A 99 13.20 -20.06 -6.52
N ASN A 100 13.66 -21.31 -6.33
CA ASN A 100 14.04 -22.17 -7.45
C ASN A 100 12.83 -22.47 -8.35
N LEU A 101 11.66 -22.78 -7.78
CA LEU A 101 10.43 -22.93 -8.56
C LEU A 101 10.06 -21.65 -9.30
N ALA A 102 10.17 -20.49 -8.67
CA ALA A 102 9.90 -19.20 -9.31
C ALA A 102 10.82 -18.96 -10.52
N ARG A 103 12.12 -19.30 -10.42
CA ARG A 103 13.07 -19.18 -11.54
C ARG A 103 12.67 -20.00 -12.75
N LEU A 104 12.16 -21.21 -12.54
CA LEU A 104 11.65 -22.06 -13.63
C LEU A 104 10.46 -21.44 -14.38
N LEU A 105 9.76 -20.49 -13.75
CA LEU A 105 8.57 -19.85 -14.30
C LEU A 105 8.87 -18.49 -14.97
N LEU A 106 10.11 -17.97 -14.90
CA LEU A 106 10.45 -16.64 -15.42
C LEU A 106 10.34 -16.52 -16.94
N ASP A 107 10.56 -17.62 -17.67
CA ASP A 107 10.47 -17.67 -19.14
C ASP A 107 9.11 -18.20 -19.62
N CYS A 108 8.10 -18.24 -18.74
CA CYS A 108 6.74 -18.64 -19.09
C CYS A 108 6.09 -17.63 -20.06
N GLY A 109 5.31 -18.14 -21.02
CA GLY A 109 4.54 -17.30 -21.94
C GLY A 109 3.35 -16.57 -21.31
N ASP A 110 2.92 -16.97 -20.11
CA ASP A 110 1.84 -16.32 -19.37
C ASP A 110 2.39 -15.25 -18.42
N VAL A 111 2.09 -13.98 -18.72
CA VAL A 111 2.52 -12.83 -17.94
C VAL A 111 2.08 -12.91 -16.47
N VAL A 112 0.91 -13.50 -16.18
CA VAL A 112 0.42 -13.63 -14.80
C VAL A 112 1.30 -14.58 -13.98
N VAL A 113 1.79 -15.64 -14.62
CA VAL A 113 2.72 -16.60 -14.01
C VAL A 113 4.05 -15.92 -13.71
N VAL A 114 4.61 -15.20 -14.69
CA VAL A 114 5.86 -14.47 -14.53
C VAL A 114 5.76 -13.42 -13.43
N ARG A 115 4.68 -12.62 -13.38
CA ARG A 115 4.45 -11.63 -12.32
C ARG A 115 4.49 -12.25 -10.92
N ARG A 116 3.85 -13.42 -10.74
CA ARG A 116 3.84 -14.12 -9.45
C ARG A 116 5.22 -14.67 -9.08
N ALA A 117 5.93 -15.23 -10.05
CA ALA A 117 7.29 -15.70 -9.85
C ALA A 117 8.24 -14.57 -9.43
N VAL A 118 8.19 -13.43 -10.12
CA VAL A 118 8.96 -12.23 -9.79
C VAL A 118 8.60 -11.72 -8.39
N ASN A 119 7.31 -11.59 -8.08
CA ASN A 119 6.86 -11.15 -6.76
C ASN A 119 7.36 -12.09 -5.65
N GLN A 120 7.34 -13.41 -5.88
CA GLN A 120 7.91 -14.37 -4.92
C GLN A 120 9.39 -14.07 -4.66
N LEU A 121 10.21 -13.99 -5.72
CA LEU A 121 11.66 -13.76 -5.60
C LEU A 121 11.99 -12.46 -4.86
N ILE A 122 11.22 -11.40 -5.11
CA ILE A 122 11.44 -10.08 -4.51
C ILE A 122 10.95 -10.05 -3.05
N SER A 123 9.76 -10.60 -2.77
CA SER A 123 9.20 -10.62 -1.41
C SER A 123 10.00 -11.47 -0.45
N THR A 124 10.65 -12.55 -0.93
CA THR A 124 11.53 -13.39 -0.11
C THR A 124 12.99 -12.96 -0.12
N GLN A 125 13.33 -11.86 -0.81
CA GLN A 125 14.71 -11.37 -0.96
C GLN A 125 15.68 -12.44 -1.53
N GLU A 126 15.18 -13.33 -2.38
CA GLU A 126 15.96 -14.41 -3.00
C GLU A 126 16.40 -14.06 -4.43
N ALA A 127 15.96 -12.91 -4.97
CA ALA A 127 16.36 -12.43 -6.30
C ALA A 127 17.85 -12.08 -6.33
N THR A 128 18.57 -12.51 -7.38
CA THR A 128 19.95 -12.08 -7.61
C THR A 128 20.00 -10.66 -8.17
N GLU A 129 21.13 -9.97 -8.04
CA GLU A 129 21.33 -8.63 -8.62
C GLU A 129 21.09 -8.62 -10.15
N THR A 130 21.51 -9.68 -10.85
CA THR A 130 21.27 -9.84 -12.29
C THR A 130 19.78 -10.02 -12.62
N GLU A 131 19.03 -10.73 -11.78
CA GLU A 131 17.58 -10.88 -11.90
C GLU A 131 16.88 -9.53 -11.66
N LEU A 132 17.28 -8.78 -10.63
CA LEU A 132 16.75 -7.44 -10.34
C LEU A 132 16.93 -6.47 -11.51
N ARG A 133 18.14 -6.39 -12.08
CA ARG A 133 18.41 -5.57 -13.28
C ARG A 133 17.55 -5.99 -14.48
N ARG A 134 17.32 -7.30 -14.67
CA ARG A 134 16.40 -7.82 -15.70
C ARG A 134 14.96 -7.40 -15.43
N PHE A 135 14.51 -7.40 -14.17
CA PHE A 135 13.14 -7.02 -13.82
C PHE A 135 12.89 -5.52 -14.01
N GLN A 136 13.85 -4.67 -13.69
CA GLN A 136 13.79 -3.21 -13.90
C GLN A 136 13.64 -2.81 -15.37
N THR A 137 14.21 -3.60 -16.28
CA THR A 137 14.15 -3.34 -17.74
C THR A 137 13.03 -4.10 -18.44
N SER A 138 12.15 -4.76 -17.68
CA SER A 138 11.03 -5.53 -18.24
C SER A 138 10.04 -4.66 -18.99
N LYS A 139 9.47 -5.20 -20.07
CA LYS A 139 8.37 -4.55 -20.80
C LYS A 139 7.11 -4.39 -19.94
N ASP A 140 6.92 -5.31 -18.99
CA ASP A 140 5.76 -5.30 -18.10
C ASP A 140 5.98 -4.36 -16.91
N HIS A 141 5.13 -3.35 -16.79
CA HIS A 141 5.18 -2.37 -15.72
C HIS A 141 5.03 -3.01 -14.33
N ALA A 142 4.27 -4.10 -14.20
CA ALA A 142 4.07 -4.75 -12.90
C ALA A 142 5.37 -5.39 -12.40
N ILE A 143 6.16 -5.96 -13.31
CA ILE A 143 7.48 -6.54 -12.99
C ILE A 143 8.46 -5.43 -12.57
N ARG A 144 8.46 -4.30 -13.29
CA ARG A 144 9.27 -3.13 -12.93
C ARG A 144 8.85 -2.55 -11.58
N ALA A 145 7.55 -2.49 -11.31
CA ALA A 145 7.01 -2.01 -10.04
C ALA A 145 7.48 -2.90 -8.88
N TYR A 146 7.37 -4.23 -9.00
CA TYR A 146 7.91 -5.14 -7.99
C TYR A 146 9.41 -4.92 -7.78
N ALA A 147 10.18 -4.75 -8.85
CA ALA A 147 11.63 -4.53 -8.78
C ALA A 147 11.99 -3.26 -7.98
N ALA A 148 11.09 -2.27 -7.87
CA ALA A 148 11.32 -1.06 -7.10
C ALA A 148 11.01 -1.22 -5.59
N ILE A 149 10.19 -2.19 -5.17
CA ILE A 149 9.70 -2.31 -3.78
C ILE A 149 10.84 -2.51 -2.76
N ASN A 150 11.78 -3.39 -3.09
CA ASN A 150 12.90 -3.76 -2.20
C ASN A 150 14.24 -3.42 -2.84
N ASN A 151 14.26 -2.46 -3.78
CA ASN A 151 15.54 -1.98 -4.28
C ASN A 151 16.19 -1.12 -3.20
N GLU A 152 17.44 -1.39 -2.87
CA GLU A 152 18.24 -0.62 -1.93
C GLU A 152 19.10 0.45 -2.62
N ASP A 153 19.17 0.41 -3.95
CA ASP A 153 19.92 1.37 -4.75
C ASP A 153 19.08 2.63 -5.04
N ALA A 154 19.43 3.72 -4.35
CA ALA A 154 18.77 5.00 -4.51
C ALA A 154 18.92 5.59 -5.94
N GLU A 155 20.03 5.35 -6.63
CA GLU A 155 20.23 5.87 -7.99
C GLU A 155 19.28 5.19 -8.99
N GLU A 156 19.15 3.87 -8.88
CA GLU A 156 18.21 3.10 -9.71
C GLU A 156 16.76 3.49 -9.45
N LEU A 157 16.40 3.74 -8.18
CA LEU A 157 15.07 4.20 -7.82
C LEU A 157 14.77 5.62 -8.33
N ILE A 158 15.76 6.52 -8.32
CA ILE A 158 15.61 7.87 -8.87
C ILE A 158 15.34 7.81 -10.37
N LEU A 159 16.00 6.91 -11.11
CA LEU A 159 15.69 6.67 -12.52
C LEU A 159 14.25 6.14 -12.69
N ALA A 160 13.80 5.26 -11.79
CA ALA A 160 12.44 4.71 -11.82
C ALA A 160 11.33 5.75 -11.54
N LEU A 161 11.66 6.91 -10.94
CA LEU A 161 10.74 8.05 -10.82
C LEU A 161 10.36 8.65 -12.19
N GLN A 162 11.08 8.33 -13.26
CA GLN A 162 10.78 8.78 -14.62
C GLN A 162 10.06 7.71 -15.45
N ASP A 163 9.68 6.57 -14.85
CA ASP A 163 9.01 5.48 -15.57
C ASP A 163 7.68 5.96 -16.19
N PRO A 164 7.33 5.52 -17.41
CA PRO A 164 6.06 5.88 -18.04
C PRO A 164 4.84 5.48 -17.20
N HIS A 165 4.93 4.40 -16.42
CA HIS A 165 3.81 3.86 -15.66
C HIS A 165 3.78 4.41 -14.22
N PRO A 166 2.64 4.96 -13.76
CA PRO A 166 2.52 5.60 -12.45
C PRO A 166 2.80 4.66 -11.28
N ASP A 167 2.44 3.38 -11.40
CA ASP A 167 2.68 2.37 -10.35
C ASP A 167 4.18 2.13 -10.12
N VAL A 168 5.02 2.18 -11.16
CA VAL A 168 6.47 2.01 -11.01
C VAL A 168 7.05 3.22 -10.26
N ARG A 169 6.65 4.42 -10.67
CA ARG A 169 7.03 5.65 -9.99
C ARG A 169 6.57 5.65 -8.53
N TRP A 170 5.37 5.13 -8.27
CA TRP A 170 4.78 5.00 -6.94
C TRP A 170 5.63 4.11 -6.04
N GLN A 171 6.00 2.92 -6.51
CA GLN A 171 6.84 2.00 -5.74
C GLN A 171 8.21 2.62 -5.50
N ALA A 172 8.80 3.24 -6.52
CA ALA A 172 10.11 3.87 -6.39
C ALA A 172 10.13 5.03 -5.38
N ALA A 173 9.12 5.91 -5.43
CA ALA A 173 8.99 7.00 -4.47
C ALA A 173 8.79 6.48 -3.05
N THR A 174 7.98 5.42 -2.87
CA THR A 174 7.75 4.80 -1.55
C THR A 174 9.05 4.26 -0.97
N SER A 175 9.83 3.50 -1.76
CA SER A 175 11.11 2.95 -1.33
C SER A 175 12.12 4.05 -0.98
N LEU A 176 12.25 5.09 -1.83
CA LEU A 176 13.12 6.24 -1.58
C LEU A 176 12.73 7.00 -0.29
N MET A 177 11.44 7.14 -0.02
CA MET A 177 10.94 7.80 1.19
C MET A 177 11.28 7.04 2.47
N LEU A 178 11.64 5.76 2.40
CA LEU A 178 12.05 4.95 3.54
C LEU A 178 13.58 4.91 3.73
N MET A 179 14.35 5.44 2.77
CA MET A 179 15.81 5.47 2.78
C MET A 179 16.40 6.73 3.42
N ASP A 180 17.66 6.63 3.85
CA ASP A 180 18.49 7.77 4.23
C ASP A 180 19.18 8.35 2.99
N LEU A 181 18.52 9.28 2.35
CA LEU A 181 19.00 9.93 1.12
C LEU A 181 19.97 11.09 1.41
N ASN A 182 20.94 11.29 0.53
CA ASN A 182 21.78 12.48 0.56
C ASN A 182 20.99 13.73 0.08
N SER A 183 21.59 14.93 0.17
CA SER A 183 20.91 16.18 -0.20
C SER A 183 20.48 16.24 -1.66
N GLU A 184 21.28 15.69 -2.58
CA GLU A 184 21.00 15.73 -4.02
C GLU A 184 19.86 14.76 -4.39
N GLN A 185 19.91 13.54 -3.86
CA GLN A 185 18.88 12.52 -4.02
C GLN A 185 17.54 12.99 -3.45
N ASN A 186 17.56 13.64 -2.29
CA ASN A 186 16.37 14.27 -1.72
C ASN A 186 15.79 15.34 -2.65
N GLN A 187 16.63 16.19 -3.24
CA GLN A 187 16.18 17.22 -4.17
C GLN A 187 15.55 16.62 -5.43
N GLN A 188 16.12 15.53 -5.96
CA GLN A 188 15.57 14.82 -7.12
C GLN A 188 14.21 14.18 -6.79
N LEU A 189 14.08 13.53 -5.63
CA LEU A 189 12.80 12.98 -5.16
C LEU A 189 11.75 14.08 -5.00
N GLN A 190 12.09 15.21 -4.37
CA GLN A 190 11.16 16.33 -4.21
C GLN A 190 10.70 16.88 -5.55
N ASN A 191 11.63 17.08 -6.49
CA ASN A 191 11.30 17.55 -7.83
C ASN A 191 10.30 16.60 -8.54
N ALA A 192 10.51 15.28 -8.43
CA ALA A 192 9.57 14.30 -9.00
C ALA A 192 8.17 14.40 -8.37
N ILE A 193 8.10 14.52 -7.04
CA ILE A 193 6.83 14.63 -6.30
C ILE A 193 6.10 15.94 -6.68
N GLU A 194 6.81 17.04 -6.83
CA GLU A 194 6.21 18.34 -7.16
C GLU A 194 5.55 18.38 -8.54
N HIS A 195 6.05 17.59 -9.48
CA HIS A 195 5.62 17.56 -10.88
C HIS A 195 4.67 16.41 -11.21
N ASP A 196 4.49 15.44 -10.31
CA ASP A 196 3.53 14.34 -10.45
C ASP A 196 2.48 14.36 -9.34
N ASP A 197 1.25 14.73 -9.71
CA ASP A 197 0.10 14.80 -8.80
C ASP A 197 -0.23 13.45 -8.12
N ALA A 198 0.04 12.31 -8.77
CA ALA A 198 -0.20 11.00 -8.19
C ALA A 198 0.85 10.68 -7.12
N LEU A 199 2.12 10.99 -7.38
CA LEU A 199 3.20 10.85 -6.41
C LEU A 199 3.01 11.80 -5.23
N TRP A 200 2.56 13.03 -5.47
CA TRP A 200 2.25 13.98 -4.40
C TRP A 200 1.15 13.47 -3.46
N LYS A 201 0.07 12.89 -3.99
CA LYS A 201 -1.00 12.31 -3.16
C LYS A 201 -0.54 11.11 -2.33
N LEU A 202 0.42 10.33 -2.85
CA LEU A 202 1.07 9.26 -2.11
C LEU A 202 2.00 9.79 -1.01
N ALA A 203 2.83 10.78 -1.36
CA ALA A 203 3.90 11.28 -0.49
C ALA A 203 3.37 11.85 0.81
N ILE A 204 2.19 12.45 0.79
CA ILE A 204 1.63 13.18 1.93
C ILE A 204 1.32 12.27 3.12
N PRO A 205 0.52 11.19 2.99
CA PRO A 205 0.30 10.26 4.09
C PRO A 205 1.62 9.76 4.70
N ILE A 206 2.58 9.35 3.86
CA ILE A 206 3.89 8.83 4.29
C ILE A 206 4.69 9.91 5.03
N ALA A 207 4.77 11.12 4.48
CA ALA A 207 5.47 12.24 5.09
C ALA A 207 4.88 12.62 6.44
N LEU A 208 3.54 12.60 6.56
CA LEU A 208 2.83 12.81 7.81
C LEU A 208 3.16 11.69 8.81
N GLU A 209 2.98 10.43 8.44
CA GLU A 209 3.24 9.28 9.30
C GLU A 209 4.66 9.29 9.88
N HIS A 210 5.66 9.59 9.04
CA HIS A 210 7.07 9.57 9.42
C HIS A 210 7.67 10.91 9.89
N ASN A 211 6.85 11.98 10.01
CA ASN A 211 7.27 13.32 10.44
C ASN A 211 8.56 13.82 9.76
N ARG A 212 8.60 13.77 8.42
CA ARG A 212 9.80 14.09 7.64
C ARG A 212 10.14 15.60 7.66
N PRO A 213 11.43 16.00 7.57
CA PRO A 213 11.84 17.40 7.73
C PRO A 213 11.34 18.37 6.65
N ASN A 214 11.06 17.86 5.45
CA ASN A 214 10.54 18.60 4.29
C ASN A 214 9.00 18.65 4.23
N LEU A 215 8.32 18.23 5.29
CA LEU A 215 6.87 18.19 5.37
C LEU A 215 6.22 19.56 5.12
N SER A 216 6.81 20.65 5.61
CA SER A 216 6.28 22.01 5.36
C SER A 216 6.32 22.39 3.88
N GLU A 217 7.43 22.15 3.20
CA GLU A 217 7.63 22.46 1.78
C GLU A 217 6.67 21.66 0.90
N LEU A 218 6.52 20.36 1.17
CA LEU A 218 5.61 19.47 0.44
C LEU A 218 4.15 19.95 0.50
N MET A 219 3.72 20.43 1.68
CA MET A 219 2.33 20.76 1.99
C MET A 219 1.96 22.19 1.61
N THR A 220 2.93 23.11 1.53
CA THR A 220 2.71 24.52 1.17
C THR A 220 2.82 24.79 -0.33
N SER A 221 3.38 23.86 -1.10
CA SER A 221 3.79 24.09 -2.49
C SER A 221 2.69 24.27 -3.55
N LYS A 222 1.37 24.05 -3.30
CA LYS A 222 0.38 23.98 -4.42
C LYS A 222 -1.09 24.38 -4.13
N ASN A 223 -1.82 24.56 -5.25
CA ASN A 223 -3.23 24.97 -5.50
C ASN A 223 -4.36 24.57 -4.51
N ASN A 224 -5.48 25.30 -4.57
CA ASN A 224 -6.69 25.10 -3.74
C ASN A 224 -7.29 23.67 -3.76
N SER A 225 -7.21 22.94 -4.88
CA SER A 225 -7.73 21.55 -4.98
C SER A 225 -6.95 20.57 -4.09
N LYS A 226 -5.64 20.79 -3.98
CA LYS A 226 -4.71 19.99 -3.18
C LYS A 226 -4.89 20.26 -1.67
N ARG A 227 -5.25 21.49 -1.28
CA ARG A 227 -5.56 21.86 0.12
C ARG A 227 -6.65 21.00 0.77
N ARG A 228 -7.69 20.62 0.04
CA ARG A 228 -8.76 19.77 0.60
C ARG A 228 -8.26 18.37 0.93
N PHE A 229 -7.45 17.79 0.03
CA PHE A 229 -6.81 16.49 0.27
C PHE A 229 -5.89 16.56 1.49
N LEU A 230 -5.02 17.58 1.56
CA LEU A 230 -4.11 17.82 2.69
C LEU A 230 -4.85 17.85 4.03
N VAL A 231 -5.92 18.64 4.14
CA VAL A 231 -6.71 18.75 5.38
C VAL A 231 -7.39 17.44 5.73
N GLN A 232 -7.88 16.68 4.75
CA GLN A 232 -8.49 15.37 5.01
C GLN A 232 -7.46 14.37 5.54
N THR A 233 -6.31 14.24 4.86
CA THR A 233 -5.25 13.33 5.29
C THR A 233 -4.72 13.71 6.68
N LEU A 234 -4.57 15.02 6.95
CA LEU A 234 -4.17 15.49 8.27
C LEU A 234 -5.19 15.12 9.35
N ARG A 235 -6.50 15.12 9.06
CA ARG A 235 -7.54 14.67 10.00
C ARG A 235 -7.52 13.17 10.23
N ASP A 236 -7.15 12.39 9.23
CA ASP A 236 -7.07 10.93 9.33
C ASP A 236 -5.86 10.50 10.18
N VAL A 237 -4.75 11.25 10.12
CA VAL A 237 -3.48 10.92 10.79
C VAL A 237 -3.28 11.64 12.14
N VAL A 238 -3.80 12.86 12.28
CA VAL A 238 -3.63 13.70 13.48
C VAL A 238 -4.92 13.78 14.28
N SER A 239 -4.89 13.19 15.46
CA SER A 239 -6.05 13.09 16.36
C SER A 239 -6.10 14.17 17.44
N ASP A 240 -4.98 14.77 17.83
CA ASP A 240 -4.88 15.73 18.93
C ASP A 240 -4.18 17.03 18.47
N ALA A 241 -4.50 18.15 19.11
CA ALA A 241 -3.94 19.48 18.79
C ALA A 241 -2.48 19.65 19.26
N ASP A 242 -2.01 18.79 20.18
CA ASP A 242 -0.61 18.78 20.64
C ASP A 242 0.31 17.95 19.73
N ASP A 243 -0.19 17.41 18.61
CA ASP A 243 0.62 16.58 17.73
C ASP A 243 1.80 17.42 17.14
N PRO A 244 3.05 16.95 17.27
CA PRO A 244 4.24 17.69 16.84
C PRO A 244 4.21 18.07 15.36
N ARG A 245 3.49 17.31 14.51
CA ARG A 245 3.35 17.60 13.08
C ARG A 245 2.64 18.91 12.83
N LEU A 246 1.68 19.29 13.68
CA LEU A 246 0.99 20.58 13.58
C LEU A 246 1.96 21.74 13.84
N ARG A 247 2.87 21.56 14.81
CA ARG A 247 3.91 22.56 15.09
C ARG A 247 4.87 22.71 13.90
N THR A 248 5.33 21.60 13.32
CA THR A 248 6.17 21.61 12.12
C THR A 248 5.49 22.34 10.96
N LEU A 249 4.18 22.18 10.78
CA LEU A 249 3.42 22.92 9.77
C LEU A 249 3.34 24.41 10.09
N ILE A 250 3.06 24.79 11.33
CA ILE A 250 2.98 26.20 11.75
C ILE A 250 4.33 26.91 11.52
N ASP A 251 5.43 26.29 11.94
CA ASP A 251 6.77 26.86 11.77
C ASP A 251 7.16 26.96 10.28
N GLY A 252 6.59 26.09 9.43
CA GLY A 252 6.81 26.06 8.00
C GLY A 252 5.79 26.79 7.12
N ASN A 253 5.10 27.82 7.63
CA ASN A 253 4.07 28.61 6.91
C ASN A 253 2.82 27.83 6.46
N GLY A 254 2.53 26.69 7.09
CA GLY A 254 1.33 25.89 6.91
C GLY A 254 0.12 26.31 7.76
N THR A 255 0.12 27.52 8.32
CA THR A 255 -0.88 28.00 9.29
C THR A 255 -2.32 27.92 8.78
N SER A 256 -2.57 28.22 7.50
CA SER A 256 -3.89 28.06 6.86
C SER A 256 -4.37 26.60 6.83
N LEU A 257 -3.46 25.63 6.65
CA LEU A 257 -3.82 24.20 6.69
C LEU A 257 -4.23 23.78 8.10
N VAL A 258 -3.47 24.23 9.11
CA VAL A 258 -3.76 23.94 10.52
C VAL A 258 -5.06 24.61 10.97
N ALA A 259 -5.30 25.87 10.57
CA ALA A 259 -6.57 26.57 10.82
C ALA A 259 -7.76 25.78 10.26
N ARG A 260 -7.67 25.25 9.03
CA ARG A 260 -8.73 24.42 8.45
C ARG A 260 -8.87 23.05 9.10
N TRP A 261 -7.78 22.47 9.58
CA TRP A 261 -7.83 21.23 10.35
C TRP A 261 -8.59 21.42 11.68
N LEU A 262 -8.36 22.55 12.37
CA LEU A 262 -9.05 22.96 13.61
C LEU A 262 -10.55 23.22 13.45
N VAL A 263 -11.03 23.50 12.22
CA VAL A 263 -12.45 23.77 11.97
C VAL A 263 -13.30 22.56 12.40
N GLY A 264 -14.15 22.79 13.41
CA GLY A 264 -15.09 21.80 13.94
C GLY A 264 -14.61 21.02 15.17
N ARG A 265 -13.41 21.31 15.70
CA ARG A 265 -12.88 20.72 16.94
C ARG A 265 -13.16 21.65 18.13
N ASN A 266 -13.67 21.12 19.23
CA ASN A 266 -14.09 21.91 20.40
C ASN A 266 -13.44 21.45 21.72
N ASP A 267 -12.35 20.69 21.64
CA ASP A 267 -11.59 20.27 22.82
C ASP A 267 -10.69 21.41 23.34
N PRO A 268 -10.34 21.41 24.64
CA PRO A 268 -9.56 22.50 25.25
C PRO A 268 -8.22 22.77 24.55
N LYS A 269 -7.53 21.72 24.09
CA LYS A 269 -6.26 21.84 23.38
C LYS A 269 -6.42 22.50 22.01
N SER A 270 -7.48 22.14 21.29
CA SER A 270 -7.85 22.82 20.04
C SER A 270 -8.23 24.28 20.27
N ASP A 271 -8.82 24.63 21.42
CA ASP A 271 -9.11 26.02 21.78
C ASP A 271 -7.83 26.83 22.04
N GLU A 272 -6.83 26.26 22.71
CA GLU A 272 -5.50 26.88 22.90
C GLU A 272 -4.79 27.12 21.57
N LEU A 273 -4.73 26.10 20.70
CA LEU A 273 -4.12 26.22 19.38
C LEU A 273 -4.88 27.22 18.49
N ARG A 274 -6.21 27.28 18.59
CA ARG A 274 -7.02 28.28 17.88
C ARG A 274 -6.71 29.69 18.35
N ASN A 275 -6.55 29.88 19.65
CA ASN A 275 -6.17 31.16 20.21
C ASN A 275 -4.82 31.61 19.64
N GLU A 276 -3.82 30.72 19.61
CA GLU A 276 -2.51 31.01 18.97
C GLU A 276 -2.69 31.47 17.51
N LEU A 277 -3.45 30.75 16.70
CA LEU A 277 -3.61 31.05 15.27
C LEU A 277 -4.42 32.33 14.97
N LEU A 278 -5.38 32.70 15.83
CA LEU A 278 -6.18 33.91 15.62
C LEU A 278 -5.32 35.18 15.72
N PHE A 279 -4.31 35.16 16.58
CA PHE A 279 -3.35 36.26 16.76
C PHE A 279 -2.09 36.11 15.89
N ASP A 280 -1.97 35.05 15.08
CA ASP A 280 -0.89 34.90 14.11
C ASP A 280 -1.18 35.74 12.85
N GLU A 281 -0.29 36.68 12.53
CA GLU A 281 -0.34 37.55 11.34
C GLU A 281 -0.30 36.76 10.03
N ARG A 282 0.24 35.54 10.03
CA ARG A 282 0.37 34.69 8.84
C ARG A 282 -0.96 34.04 8.41
N VAL A 283 -1.95 34.02 9.30
CA VAL A 283 -3.28 33.44 8.99
C VAL A 283 -4.13 34.49 8.29
N ASP A 284 -4.72 34.13 7.16
CA ASP A 284 -5.58 35.04 6.42
C ASP A 284 -6.90 35.34 7.17
N SER A 285 -7.48 36.50 6.87
CA SER A 285 -8.70 36.97 7.52
C SER A 285 -9.87 35.99 7.32
N ILE A 286 -9.90 35.32 6.17
CA ILE A 286 -10.94 34.34 5.83
C ILE A 286 -10.89 33.12 6.75
N ASP A 287 -9.72 32.54 6.96
CA ASP A 287 -9.56 31.39 7.84
C ASP A 287 -9.75 31.82 9.32
N LYS A 288 -9.34 33.05 9.72
CA LYS A 288 -9.67 33.62 11.04
C LYS A 288 -11.19 33.75 11.27
N SER A 289 -11.93 34.33 10.32
CA SER A 289 -13.39 34.44 10.40
C SER A 289 -14.06 33.08 10.52
N ARG A 290 -13.60 32.09 9.74
CA ARG A 290 -14.14 30.72 9.83
C ARG A 290 -13.90 30.07 11.19
N LEU A 291 -12.74 30.30 11.80
CA LEU A 291 -12.46 29.80 13.15
C LEU A 291 -13.44 30.40 14.17
N LEU A 292 -13.77 31.69 14.03
CA LEU A 292 -14.72 32.40 14.90
C LEU A 292 -16.17 31.99 14.65
N GLU A 293 -16.63 31.93 13.40
CA GLU A 293 -17.99 31.51 13.04
C GLU A 293 -18.33 30.12 13.59
N ARG A 294 -17.32 29.25 13.72
CA ARG A 294 -17.48 27.89 14.26
C ARG A 294 -17.54 27.82 15.77
N LEU A 295 -17.43 28.95 16.46
CA LEU A 295 -17.62 29.08 17.91
C LEU A 295 -18.99 29.70 18.28
N LEU A 296 -19.82 30.10 17.29
CA LEU A 296 -21.12 30.74 17.56
C LEU A 296 -22.03 29.90 18.46
N HIS A 297 -21.98 28.57 18.37
CA HIS A 297 -22.76 27.69 19.26
C HIS A 297 -22.28 27.67 20.71
N ARG A 298 -21.11 28.26 21.01
CA ARG A 298 -20.46 28.36 22.34
C ARG A 298 -20.34 29.81 22.84
N GLN A 299 -21.02 30.76 22.21
CA GLN A 299 -20.95 32.19 22.54
C GLN A 299 -21.18 32.53 24.02
N GLY A 300 -21.94 31.72 24.76
CA GLY A 300 -22.22 31.95 26.18
C GLY A 300 -21.08 31.58 27.13
N GLU A 301 -20.01 30.97 26.63
CA GLU A 301 -18.87 30.57 27.45
C GLU A 301 -17.97 31.77 27.76
N PRO A 302 -17.55 31.98 29.02
CA PRO A 302 -16.78 33.15 29.42
C PRO A 302 -15.43 33.25 28.70
N ALA A 303 -14.78 32.12 28.43
CA ALA A 303 -13.51 32.07 27.70
C ALA A 303 -13.67 32.54 26.23
N ILE A 304 -14.80 32.22 25.60
CA ILE A 304 -15.10 32.59 24.21
C ILE A 304 -15.44 34.08 24.12
N GLN A 305 -16.16 34.61 25.11
CA GLN A 305 -16.44 36.05 25.25
C GLN A 305 -15.16 36.87 25.47
N GLU A 306 -14.25 36.39 26.32
CA GLU A 306 -12.95 37.04 26.55
C GLU A 306 -12.08 37.04 25.27
N LEU A 307 -12.11 35.96 24.50
CA LEU A 307 -11.43 35.86 23.21
C LEU A 307 -12.02 36.84 22.19
N ALA A 308 -13.35 36.94 22.10
CA ALA A 308 -14.03 37.89 21.22
C ALA A 308 -13.68 39.33 21.57
N SER A 309 -13.71 39.70 22.86
CA SER A 309 -13.35 41.06 23.29
C SER A 309 -11.91 41.40 22.95
N LYS A 310 -10.97 40.46 23.16
CA LYS A 310 -9.55 40.67 22.81
C LYS A 310 -9.37 40.95 21.32
N LEU A 311 -10.08 40.22 20.45
CA LEU A 311 -10.00 40.41 19.01
C LEU A 311 -10.64 41.73 18.54
N LEU A 312 -11.72 42.17 19.18
CA LEU A 312 -12.32 43.47 18.89
C LEU A 312 -11.38 44.64 19.24
N ASP A 313 -10.58 44.48 20.29
CA ASP A 313 -9.61 45.51 20.71
C ASP A 313 -8.32 45.50 19.89
N SER A 314 -7.90 44.33 19.38
CA SER A 314 -6.58 44.16 18.76
C SER A 314 -6.59 44.06 17.23
N SER A 315 -7.71 43.65 16.61
CA SER A 315 -7.75 43.40 15.17
C SER A 315 -8.10 44.68 14.39
N ASN A 316 -7.46 44.86 13.24
CA ASN A 316 -7.75 45.95 12.30
C ASN A 316 -8.47 45.44 11.03
N ASP A 317 -8.84 44.16 10.99
CA ASP A 317 -9.46 43.55 9.81
C ASP A 317 -10.99 43.51 9.95
N ASP A 318 -11.68 44.17 9.04
CA ASP A 318 -13.15 44.31 9.06
C ASP A 318 -13.88 42.95 9.11
N LEU A 319 -13.35 41.93 8.45
CA LEU A 319 -13.98 40.61 8.37
C LEU A 319 -13.80 39.86 9.70
N VAL A 320 -12.62 39.94 10.32
CA VAL A 320 -12.37 39.38 11.64
C VAL A 320 -13.16 40.11 12.72
N LEU A 321 -13.23 41.45 12.66
CA LEU A 321 -14.01 42.27 13.58
C LEU A 321 -15.50 41.95 13.49
N SER A 322 -16.05 41.83 12.28
CA SER A 322 -17.45 41.45 12.10
C SER A 322 -17.74 40.06 12.69
N ALA A 323 -16.86 39.08 12.47
CA ALA A 323 -17.02 37.75 13.04
C ALA A 323 -16.90 37.73 14.57
N ALA A 324 -15.95 38.49 15.13
CA ALA A 324 -15.77 38.64 16.58
C ALA A 324 -16.97 39.34 17.22
N GLN A 325 -17.54 40.35 16.56
CA GLN A 325 -18.71 41.06 17.05
C GLN A 325 -19.95 40.18 17.04
N ASN A 326 -20.13 39.34 16.01
CA ASN A 326 -21.18 38.33 16.00
C ASN A 326 -21.03 37.34 17.16
N LEU A 327 -19.79 36.92 17.47
CA LEU A 327 -19.51 36.04 18.60
C LEU A 327 -19.80 36.71 19.96
N TYR A 328 -19.54 38.01 20.07
CA TYR A 328 -19.73 38.79 21.30
C TYR A 328 -21.20 39.11 21.58
N THR A 329 -22.00 39.30 20.52
CA THR A 329 -23.37 39.86 20.63
C THR A 329 -24.51 38.87 20.37
N ALA A 330 -24.24 37.72 19.75
CA ALA A 330 -25.24 36.67 19.55
C ALA A 330 -25.60 35.98 20.87
#